data_AF-A0A963IME3-F1
#
_entry.id   AF-A0A963IME3-F1
#
_cell.length_a   1.000
_cell.length_b   1.000
_cell.length_c   1.000
_cell.angle_alpha   90.00
_cell.angle_beta   90.00
_cell.angle_gamma   90.00
#
_symmetry.space_group_name_H-M   'P 1'
#
loop_
_entity.id
_entity.type
_entity.pdbx_description
1 polymer ?
#
loop_
_entity_poly.entity_id
_entity_poly.type
_entity_poly.pdbx_seq_one_letter_code
_entity_poly.pdbx_strand_id
1 'polypeptide(L)'
;YMVEGRAISISDIHCPIFAVAAVTDHVAPWHSVYKLHLQSDATELTFVLTSGGHNVGIVNEPGHPHRSYQLSVCHEGDRCIDPETWKEKTPTSEGSWWPVWQQWLERHSSGSEAPPAMGAPDKGYAPLCDSPGTYVLKE
;
A
#
# COMPACT_ATOMS: atom_id res chain seq x y z
N TYR A 1 -21.77 4.54 2.44
CA TYR A 1 -21.89 5.97 2.84
C TYR A 1 -22.37 6.77 1.62
N MET A 2 -22.87 8.01 1.76
CA MET A 2 -23.34 8.83 0.62
C MET A 2 -22.42 10.04 0.41
N VAL A 3 -21.87 10.22 -0.80
CA VAL A 3 -21.07 11.39 -1.20
C VAL A 3 -21.71 12.01 -2.43
N GLU A 4 -22.11 13.28 -2.37
CA GLU A 4 -22.73 13.99 -3.50
C GLU A 4 -23.90 13.21 -4.14
N GLY A 5 -24.73 12.56 -3.30
CA GLY A 5 -25.87 11.77 -3.76
C GLY A 5 -25.50 10.39 -4.35
N ARG A 6 -24.23 9.99 -4.34
CA ARG A 6 -23.77 8.66 -4.77
C ARG A 6 -23.47 7.77 -3.57
N ALA A 7 -23.97 6.54 -3.60
CA ALA A 7 -23.58 5.53 -2.64
C ALA A 7 -22.13 5.12 -2.90
N ILE A 8 -21.35 5.00 -1.82
CA ILE A 8 -19.98 4.49 -1.85
C ILE A 8 -19.84 3.31 -0.90
N SER A 9 -19.17 2.27 -1.38
CA SER A 9 -18.76 1.09 -0.62
C SER A 9 -17.32 0.74 -0.96
N ILE A 10 -16.54 0.33 0.04
CA ILE A 10 -15.17 -0.20 -0.19
C ILE A 10 -15.26 -1.55 -0.91
N SER A 11 -16.31 -2.34 -0.64
CA SER A 11 -16.59 -3.60 -1.34
C SER A 11 -16.83 -3.43 -2.84
N ASP A 12 -17.11 -2.24 -3.36
CA ASP A 12 -17.25 -2.03 -4.82
C ASP A 12 -15.88 -1.98 -5.55
N ILE A 13 -14.76 -2.08 -4.81
CA ILE A 13 -13.40 -2.08 -5.36
C ILE A 13 -12.93 -3.52 -5.57
N HIS A 14 -13.02 -4.00 -6.81
CA HIS A 14 -12.64 -5.37 -7.21
C HIS A 14 -11.28 -5.40 -7.92
N CYS A 15 -10.22 -5.03 -7.20
CA CYS A 15 -8.84 -5.14 -7.69
C CYS A 15 -7.89 -5.62 -6.59
N PRO A 16 -6.68 -6.09 -6.93
CA PRO A 16 -5.66 -6.43 -5.94
C PRO A 16 -5.29 -5.22 -5.07
N ILE A 17 -5.22 -5.40 -3.76
CA ILE A 17 -4.85 -4.38 -2.79
C ILE A 17 -3.55 -4.78 -2.09
N PHE A 18 -2.60 -3.84 -2.01
CA PHE A 18 -1.43 -3.93 -1.14
C PHE A 18 -1.59 -2.91 0.00
N ALA A 19 -1.89 -3.39 1.20
CA ALA A 19 -2.14 -2.56 2.37
C ALA A 19 -0.96 -2.62 3.34
N VAL A 20 -0.49 -1.47 3.80
CA VAL A 20 0.63 -1.36 4.76
C VAL A 20 0.16 -0.65 6.01
N ALA A 21 0.50 -1.21 7.16
CA ALA A 21 0.29 -0.60 8.47
C ALA A 21 1.56 -0.73 9.33
N ALA A 22 1.71 0.14 10.32
CA ALA A 22 2.87 0.13 11.22
C ALA A 22 2.48 -0.21 12.66
N VAL A 23 3.29 -1.05 13.32
CA VAL A 23 2.97 -1.69 14.61
C VAL A 23 2.66 -0.67 15.71
N THR A 24 3.42 0.42 15.78
CA THR A 24 3.27 1.46 16.82
C THR A 24 2.74 2.77 16.24
N ASP A 25 1.94 2.68 15.17
CA ASP A 25 1.26 3.84 14.59
C ASP A 25 0.06 4.25 15.46
N HIS A 26 0.12 5.46 16.00
CA HIS A 26 -0.98 6.06 16.77
C HIS A 26 -1.90 6.94 15.90
N VAL A 27 -1.48 7.31 14.70
CA VAL A 27 -2.27 8.10 13.74
C VAL A 27 -3.23 7.19 12.98
N ALA A 28 -2.71 6.07 12.47
CA ALA A 28 -3.47 5.02 11.79
C ALA A 28 -3.23 3.67 12.46
N PRO A 29 -3.91 3.37 13.59
CA PRO A 29 -3.73 2.11 14.31
C PRO A 29 -3.91 0.91 13.39
N TRP A 30 -2.94 0.00 13.37
CA TRP A 30 -2.92 -1.09 12.39
C TRP A 30 -4.15 -2.02 12.48
N HIS A 31 -4.75 -2.18 13.66
CA HIS A 31 -6.04 -2.88 13.81
C HIS A 31 -7.17 -2.27 12.99
N SER A 32 -7.16 -0.94 12.83
CA SER A 32 -8.15 -0.25 12.01
C SER A 32 -7.88 -0.46 10.53
N VAL A 33 -6.62 -0.45 10.11
CA VAL A 33 -6.23 -0.80 8.73
C VAL A 33 -6.53 -2.26 8.42
N TYR A 34 -6.31 -3.17 9.37
CA TYR A 34 -6.58 -4.61 9.23
C TYR A 34 -8.04 -4.93 8.91
N LYS A 35 -8.99 -4.04 9.27
CA LYS A 35 -10.41 -4.17 8.91
C LYS A 35 -10.66 -4.21 7.40
N LEU A 36 -9.69 -3.85 6.56
CA LEU A 36 -9.77 -4.08 5.10
C LEU A 36 -10.08 -5.54 4.75
N HIS A 37 -9.62 -6.53 5.55
CA HIS A 37 -9.97 -7.95 5.38
C HIS A 37 -11.49 -8.23 5.49
N LEU A 38 -12.24 -7.34 6.16
CA LEU A 38 -13.69 -7.47 6.36
C LEU A 38 -14.50 -6.49 5.50
N GLN A 39 -13.87 -5.43 5.00
CA GLN A 39 -14.54 -4.29 4.36
C GLN A 39 -14.32 -4.21 2.86
N SER A 40 -13.34 -4.94 2.33
CA SER A 40 -13.03 -4.96 0.90
C SER A 40 -13.36 -6.32 0.30
N ASP A 41 -13.86 -6.30 -0.94
CA ASP A 41 -14.08 -7.48 -1.77
C ASP A 41 -12.97 -7.53 -2.84
N ALA A 42 -11.75 -7.22 -2.41
CA ALA A 42 -10.57 -7.25 -3.25
C ALA A 42 -10.31 -8.68 -3.74
N THR A 43 -9.89 -8.83 -5.00
CA THR A 43 -9.57 -10.14 -5.57
C THR A 43 -8.37 -10.80 -4.86
N GLU A 44 -7.47 -9.96 -4.35
CA GLU A 44 -6.32 -10.35 -3.53
C GLU A 44 -6.02 -9.18 -2.56
N LEU A 45 -5.82 -9.49 -1.29
CA LEU A 45 -5.35 -8.52 -0.28
C LEU A 45 -3.99 -8.98 0.25
N THR A 46 -2.93 -8.30 -0.17
CA THR A 46 -1.62 -8.40 0.46
C THR A 46 -1.56 -7.41 1.63
N PHE A 47 -1.46 -7.91 2.85
CA PHE A 47 -1.37 -7.10 4.06
C PHE A 47 0.03 -7.17 4.65
N VAL A 48 0.62 -5.99 4.91
CA VAL A 48 1.95 -5.83 5.49
C VAL A 48 1.86 -5.06 6.80
N LEU A 49 2.44 -5.64 7.85
CA LEU A 49 2.61 -5.00 9.15
C LEU A 49 4.10 -4.76 9.40
N THR A 50 4.54 -3.50 9.38
CA THR A 50 5.95 -3.15 9.54
C THR A 50 6.27 -2.60 10.93
N SER A 51 7.48 -2.86 11.42
CA SER A 51 8.01 -2.34 12.67
C SER A 51 8.08 -0.80 12.65
N GLY A 52 7.85 -0.17 13.81
CA GLY A 52 7.97 1.29 13.97
C GLY A 52 6.61 2.01 14.01
N GLY A 53 6.68 3.33 14.17
CA GLY A 53 5.50 4.22 14.16
C GLY A 53 5.21 4.78 12.77
N HIS A 54 4.22 5.69 12.66
CA HIS A 54 3.69 6.22 11.40
C HIS A 54 4.76 6.51 10.33
N ASN A 55 5.69 7.42 10.58
CA ASN A 55 6.70 7.79 9.58
C ASN A 55 7.79 6.73 9.42
N VAL A 56 8.28 6.15 10.52
CA VAL A 56 9.42 5.22 10.52
C VAL A 56 9.05 3.88 9.88
N GLY A 57 7.81 3.43 10.06
CA GLY A 57 7.29 2.22 9.45
C GLY A 57 7.04 2.41 7.95
N ILE A 58 6.53 3.57 7.53
CA ILE A 58 6.20 3.82 6.13
C ILE A 58 7.43 4.22 5.30
N VAL A 59 8.23 5.16 5.80
CA VAL A 59 9.52 5.55 5.19
C VAL A 59 10.58 4.56 5.64
N ASN A 60 10.63 3.44 4.92
CA ASN A 60 11.37 2.25 5.29
C ASN A 60 12.32 1.80 4.18
N GLU A 61 13.26 2.64 3.80
CA GLU A 61 14.34 2.33 2.86
C GLU A 61 15.15 1.04 3.20
N PRO A 62 15.55 0.23 2.19
CA PRO A 62 16.41 -0.92 2.39
C PRO A 62 17.81 -0.56 2.95
N GLY A 63 18.41 -1.49 3.69
CA GLY A 63 19.79 -1.36 4.19
C GLY A 63 19.93 -0.79 5.61
N HIS A 64 18.82 -0.46 6.28
CA HIS A 64 18.83 0.04 7.65
C HIS A 64 18.57 -1.08 8.66
N PRO A 65 19.36 -1.16 9.75
CA PRO A 65 19.19 -2.19 10.77
C PRO A 65 17.89 -1.98 11.58
N HIS A 66 17.46 -3.02 12.29
CA HIS A 66 16.31 -2.99 13.21
C HIS A 66 14.96 -2.68 12.54
N ARG A 67 14.81 -3.06 11.28
CA ARG A 67 13.54 -3.02 10.55
C ARG A 67 13.07 -4.44 10.33
N SER A 68 11.77 -4.66 10.46
CA SER A 68 11.14 -5.93 10.11
C SER A 68 9.71 -5.71 9.65
N TYR A 69 9.15 -6.72 9.02
CA TYR A 69 7.75 -6.73 8.62
C TYR A 69 7.18 -8.15 8.64
N GLN A 70 5.86 -8.22 8.79
CA GLN A 70 5.06 -9.42 8.61
C GLN A 70 4.21 -9.24 7.36
N LEU A 71 4.03 -10.29 6.58
CA LEU A 71 3.28 -10.26 5.33
C LEU A 71 2.40 -11.50 5.20
N SER A 72 1.15 -11.28 4.79
CA SER A 72 0.25 -12.35 4.36
C SER A 72 -0.48 -11.93 3.09
N VAL A 73 -0.98 -12.93 2.36
CA VAL A 73 -1.89 -12.72 1.23
C VAL A 73 -3.20 -13.44 1.55
N CYS A 74 -4.31 -12.74 1.39
CA CYS A 74 -5.67 -13.24 1.54
C CYS A 74 -6.35 -13.20 0.18
N HIS A 75 -6.96 -14.31 -0.24
CA HIS A 75 -7.73 -14.39 -1.49
C HIS A 75 -9.22 -14.42 -1.21
N GLU A 76 -10.01 -14.17 -2.25
CA GLU A 76 -11.46 -14.35 -2.17
C GLU A 76 -11.82 -15.77 -1.70
N GLY A 77 -12.66 -15.85 -0.66
CA GLY A 77 -13.09 -17.11 -0.05
C GLY A 77 -12.22 -17.63 1.11
N ASP A 78 -11.05 -17.03 1.35
CA ASP A 78 -10.23 -17.35 2.52
C ASP A 78 -10.95 -16.95 3.83
N ARG A 79 -10.72 -17.72 4.90
CA ARG A 79 -11.30 -17.40 6.22
C ARG A 79 -10.49 -16.28 6.87
N CYS A 80 -11.14 -15.15 7.12
CA CYS A 80 -10.56 -14.08 7.92
C CYS A 80 -10.28 -14.59 9.35
N ILE A 81 -9.06 -14.37 9.83
CA ILE A 81 -8.67 -14.54 11.24
C ILE A 81 -8.61 -13.16 11.91
N ASP A 82 -8.76 -13.12 13.24
CA ASP A 82 -8.67 -11.88 13.98
C ASP A 82 -7.23 -11.33 13.95
N PRO A 83 -7.05 -9.99 14.11
CA PRO A 83 -5.75 -9.34 13.96
C PRO A 83 -4.67 -9.87 14.92
N GLU A 84 -4.99 -10.21 16.16
CA GLU A 84 -3.98 -10.70 17.11
C GLU A 84 -3.51 -12.09 16.72
N THR A 85 -4.44 -13.00 16.40
CA THR A 85 -4.09 -14.32 15.88
C THR A 85 -3.29 -14.21 14.58
N TRP A 86 -3.62 -13.26 13.70
CA TRP A 86 -2.87 -12.99 12.48
C TRP A 86 -1.43 -12.59 12.80
N LYS A 87 -1.25 -11.64 13.72
CA LYS A 87 0.07 -11.15 14.14
C LYS A 87 0.91 -12.24 14.80
N GLU A 88 0.31 -13.13 15.58
CA GLU A 88 1.02 -14.25 16.21
C GLU A 88 1.46 -15.31 15.19
N LYS A 89 0.64 -15.59 14.18
CA LYS A 89 0.89 -16.67 13.20
C LYS A 89 1.73 -16.24 12.01
N THR A 90 1.71 -14.96 11.66
CA THR A 90 2.40 -14.48 10.45
C THR A 90 3.90 -14.40 10.70
N PRO A 91 4.74 -15.06 9.90
CA PRO A 91 6.19 -15.00 10.08
C PRO A 91 6.73 -13.58 9.94
N THR A 92 7.71 -13.24 10.77
CA THR A 92 8.45 -11.99 10.67
C THR A 92 9.62 -12.13 9.71
N SER A 93 9.74 -11.20 8.78
CA SER A 93 10.88 -11.03 7.88
C SER A 93 11.70 -9.82 8.29
N GLU A 94 13.02 -9.97 8.31
CA GLU A 94 13.95 -8.87 8.61
C GLU A 94 14.12 -7.94 7.40
N GLY A 95 14.33 -6.66 7.69
CA GLY A 95 14.58 -5.61 6.69
C GLY A 95 13.33 -4.82 6.28
N SER A 96 13.46 -4.19 5.13
CA SER A 96 12.43 -3.32 4.56
C SER A 96 11.33 -4.10 3.85
N TRP A 97 10.10 -3.56 3.89
CA TRP A 97 8.97 -4.06 3.11
C TRP A 97 8.94 -3.53 1.66
N TRP A 98 9.74 -2.53 1.32
CA TRP A 98 9.77 -1.95 -0.04
C TRP A 98 10.11 -2.99 -1.13
N PRO A 99 11.07 -3.94 -0.93
CA PRO A 99 11.36 -4.95 -1.94
C PRO A 99 10.20 -5.90 -2.25
N VAL A 100 9.36 -6.23 -1.26
CA VAL A 100 8.18 -7.09 -1.51
C VAL A 100 7.05 -6.30 -2.18
N TRP A 101 6.94 -5.00 -1.89
CA TRP A 101 6.03 -4.11 -2.61
C TRP A 101 6.45 -3.94 -4.07
N GLN A 102 7.74 -3.73 -4.35
CA GLN A 102 8.27 -3.69 -5.72
C GLN A 102 7.94 -4.98 -6.49
N GLN A 103 8.20 -6.14 -5.89
CA GLN A 103 7.84 -7.43 -6.52
C GLN A 103 6.33 -7.56 -6.76
N TRP A 104 5.50 -7.08 -5.83
CA TRP A 104 4.06 -7.06 -6.02
C TRP A 104 3.67 -6.16 -7.20
N LEU A 105 4.28 -4.98 -7.34
CA LEU A 105 4.06 -4.07 -8.48
C LEU A 105 4.51 -4.69 -9.80
N GLU A 106 5.67 -5.35 -9.83
CA GLU A 106 6.18 -6.03 -11.03
C GLU A 106 5.20 -7.10 -11.52
N ARG A 107 4.63 -7.91 -10.61
CA ARG A 107 3.60 -8.91 -10.96
C ARG A 107 2.32 -8.31 -11.52
N HIS A 108 1.97 -7.09 -11.10
CA HIS A 108 0.77 -6.39 -11.54
C HIS A 108 1.03 -5.38 -12.67
N SER A 109 2.27 -5.31 -13.17
CA SER A 109 2.65 -4.45 -14.28
C SER A 109 2.65 -5.21 -15.61
N SER A 110 2.50 -4.49 -16.72
CA SER A 110 2.42 -5.07 -18.07
C SER A 110 3.78 -5.50 -18.67
N GLY A 111 4.86 -5.44 -17.89
CA GLY A 111 6.22 -5.80 -18.32
C GLY A 111 7.15 -4.60 -18.44
N SER A 112 8.25 -4.79 -19.18
CA SER A 112 9.31 -3.78 -19.35
C SER A 112 9.27 -3.18 -20.75
N GLU A 113 9.38 -1.86 -20.82
CA GLU A 113 9.49 -1.10 -22.06
C GLU A 113 10.58 -0.02 -21.94
N ALA A 114 10.97 0.56 -23.07
CA ALA A 114 11.88 1.70 -23.07
C ALA A 114 11.21 2.90 -22.38
N PRO A 115 11.93 3.66 -21.55
CA PRO A 115 11.36 4.81 -20.87
C PRO A 115 10.85 5.84 -21.89
N PRO A 116 9.65 6.40 -21.69
CA PRO A 116 9.11 7.40 -22.59
C PRO A 116 9.88 8.73 -22.48
N ALA A 117 9.70 9.59 -23.48
CA ALA A 117 10.11 10.99 -23.36
C ALA A 117 9.32 11.71 -22.25
N MET A 118 9.85 12.83 -21.76
CA MET A 118 9.18 13.61 -20.73
C MET A 118 7.87 14.23 -21.27
N GLY A 119 6.76 13.92 -20.60
CA GLY A 119 5.43 14.36 -20.99
C GLY A 119 4.85 13.65 -22.21
N ALA A 120 3.66 14.06 -22.63
CA ALA A 120 2.99 13.59 -23.84
C ALA A 120 2.28 14.76 -24.56
N PRO A 121 3.02 15.64 -25.26
CA PRO A 121 2.46 16.82 -25.92
C PRO A 121 1.34 16.48 -26.91
N ASP A 122 1.47 15.39 -27.66
CA ASP A 122 0.46 14.93 -28.62
C ASP A 122 -0.87 14.52 -27.96
N LYS A 123 -0.84 14.24 -26.65
CA LYS A 123 -2.03 13.95 -25.82
C LYS A 123 -2.48 15.17 -24.99
N GLY A 124 -1.88 16.35 -25.21
CA GLY A 124 -2.16 17.58 -24.46
C GLY A 124 -1.42 17.72 -23.14
N TYR A 125 -0.45 16.85 -22.84
CA TYR A 125 0.30 16.83 -21.57
C TYR A 125 1.75 17.28 -21.78
N ALA A 126 1.97 18.51 -22.23
CA ALA A 126 3.30 19.07 -22.36
C ALA A 126 3.95 19.32 -20.97
N PRO A 127 5.28 19.14 -20.83
CA PRO A 127 5.98 19.50 -19.58
C PRO A 127 5.76 20.97 -19.23
N LEU A 128 5.41 21.25 -17.97
CA LEU A 128 5.06 22.61 -17.51
C LEU A 128 6.23 23.31 -16.82
N CYS A 129 6.95 22.60 -15.96
CA CYS A 129 8.13 23.05 -15.24
C CYS A 129 8.85 21.83 -14.64
N ASP A 130 10.05 22.04 -14.09
CA ASP A 130 10.79 20.99 -13.40
C ASP A 130 10.13 20.60 -12.07
N SER A 131 10.27 19.33 -11.69
CA SER A 131 9.96 18.84 -10.35
C SER A 131 10.78 19.61 -9.30
N PRO A 132 10.21 19.97 -8.13
CA PRO A 132 8.94 19.50 -7.56
C PRO A 132 7.73 20.40 -7.89
N GLY A 133 7.86 21.32 -8.84
CA GLY A 133 6.80 22.26 -9.22
C GLY A 133 6.59 23.37 -8.19
N THR A 134 5.46 24.06 -8.28
CA THR A 134 5.20 25.28 -7.50
C THR A 134 4.25 25.07 -6.33
N TYR A 135 3.40 24.04 -6.35
CA TYR A 135 2.34 23.89 -5.34
C TYR A 135 2.89 23.46 -3.98
N VAL A 136 3.95 22.66 -3.94
CA VAL A 136 4.62 22.25 -2.69
C VAL A 136 5.32 23.40 -1.97
N LEU A 137 5.59 24.50 -2.69
CA LEU A 137 6.30 25.68 -2.17
C LEU A 137 5.36 26.80 -1.72
N LYS A 138 4.04 26.63 -1.88
CA LYS A 138 3.06 27.63 -1.45
C LYS A 138 2.85 27.52 0.07
N GLU A 139 2.98 28.65 0.75
CA GLU A 139 2.62 28.83 2.17
C GLU A 139 1.11 29.01 2.35
#